data_AF-A0A4P5VBY2-F1
#
_entry.id   AF-A0A4P5VBY2-F1
#
_cell.length_a   1.000
_cell.length_b   1.000
_cell.length_c   1.000
_cell.angle_alpha   90.00
_cell.angle_beta   90.00
_cell.angle_gamma   90.00
#
_symmetry.space_group_name_H-M   'P 1'
#
loop_
_entity.id
_entity.type
_entity.pdbx_description
1 polymer ?
#
loop_
_entity_poly.entity_id
_entity_poly.type
_entity_poly.pdbx_seq_one_letter_code
_entity_poly.pdbx_strand_id
1 'polypeptide(L)' 'MALRLPPRLHLRNPLLRQELPWLGAELLLLLVLCNANPPELWFWLVVLVVVLGYRAERWWSGRPR' A
#
# COMPACT_ATOMS: atom_id res chain seq x y z
N MET A 1 32.13 11.64 25.65
CA MET A 1 30.94 10.78 25.81
C MET A 1 30.05 10.98 24.59
N ALA A 2 30.34 10.26 23.50
CA ALA A 2 29.64 10.45 22.22
C ALA A 2 28.46 9.48 22.15
N LEU A 3 27.25 10.02 22.25
CA LEU A 3 26.00 9.29 22.11
C LEU A 3 25.86 8.87 20.64
N ARG A 4 26.35 7.67 20.31
CA ARG A 4 26.11 7.02 19.02
C ARG A 4 24.63 6.64 18.95
N LEU A 5 23.83 7.55 18.42
CA LEU A 5 22.43 7.28 18.05
C LEU A 5 22.39 6.05 17.13
N PRO A 6 21.42 5.14 17.32
CA PRO A 6 21.33 3.93 16.51
C PRO A 6 21.08 4.31 15.04
N PRO A 7 21.67 3.56 14.09
CA PRO A 7 21.47 3.81 12.68
C PRO A 7 19.97 3.59 12.41
N ARG A 8 19.29 4.69 12.11
CA ARG A 8 17.93 4.73 11.59
C ARG A 8 17.72 3.53 10.68
N LEU A 9 16.73 2.70 11.02
CA LEU A 9 16.24 1.54 10.28
C LEU A 9 16.32 1.80 8.78
N HIS A 10 17.47 1.48 8.18
CA HIS A 10 17.67 1.54 6.76
C HIS A 10 16.93 0.33 6.23
N LEU A 11 15.65 0.51 5.92
CA LEU A 11 14.91 -0.38 5.02
C LEU A 11 15.70 -0.40 3.72
N ARG A 12 16.66 -1.32 3.65
CA ARG A 12 17.72 -1.43 2.64
C ARG A 12 17.19 -1.83 1.26
N ASN A 13 15.87 -1.99 1.15
CA ASN A 13 15.20 -2.47 -0.03
C ASN A 13 14.37 -1.32 -0.63
N PRO A 14 14.85 -0.67 -1.70
CA PRO A 14 14.16 0.47 -2.32
C PRO A 14 12.76 0.10 -2.81
N LEU A 15 12.55 -1.18 -3.17
CA LEU A 15 11.25 -1.73 -3.55
C LEU A 15 10.23 -1.67 -2.40
N LEU A 16 10.62 -2.03 -1.18
CA LEU A 16 9.74 -1.97 0.00
C LEU A 16 9.32 -0.54 0.32
N ARG A 17 10.19 0.45 0.10
CA ARG A 17 9.87 1.86 0.32
C ARG A 17 8.87 2.39 -0.72
N GLN A 18 8.88 1.86 -1.95
CA GLN A 18 7.87 2.18 -2.96
C GLN A 18 6.52 1.52 -2.68
N GLU A 19 6.51 0.30 -2.14
CA GLU A 19 5.27 -0.46 -1.86
C GLU A 19 4.58 -0.04 -0.55
N LEU A 20 5.31 0.50 0.42
CA LEU A 20 4.77 1.00 1.69
C LEU A 20 3.58 1.97 1.56
N PRO A 21 3.61 3.02 0.71
CA PRO A 21 2.46 3.89 0.53
C PRO A 21 1.26 3.17 -0.11
N TRP A 22 1.49 2.20 -1.00
CA TRP A 22 0.41 1.37 -1.57
C TRP A 22 -0.25 0.52 -0.51
N LEU A 23 0.54 -0.17 0.32
CA LEU A 23 0.05 -0.96 1.45
C LEU A 23 -0.73 -0.10 2.45
N GLY A 24 -0.25 1.11 2.73
CA GLY A 24 -0.96 2.06 3.57
C GLY A 24 -2.33 2.45 3.00
N ALA A 25 -2.39 2.75 1.70
CA ALA A 25 -3.65 3.08 1.03
C ALA A 25 -4.63 1.89 1.03
N GLU A 26 -4.16 0.67 0.76
CA GLU A 26 -4.98 -0.55 0.79
C GLU A 26 -5.54 -0.80 2.20
N LEU A 27 -4.71 -0.67 3.25
CA LEU A 27 -5.17 -0.83 4.63
C LEU A 27 -6.18 0.23 5.05
N LEU A 28 -5.96 1.50 4.67
CA LEU A 28 -6.92 2.57 4.91
C LEU A 28 -8.24 2.30 4.18
N LEU A 29 -8.20 1.81 2.95
CA LEU A 29 -9.39 1.49 2.17
C LEU A 29 -10.16 0.30 2.77
N LEU A 30 -9.46 -0.71 3.28
CA LEU A 30 -10.07 -1.81 4.05
C LEU A 30 -10.72 -1.30 5.34
N LEU A 31 -10.07 -0.37 6.04
CA LEU A 31 -10.65 0.25 7.23
C LEU A 31 -11.92 1.04 6.91
N VAL A 32 -11.92 1.78 5.79
CA VAL A 32 -13.11 2.47 5.28
C VAL A 32 -14.22 1.46 4.96
N LEU A 33 -13.91 0.36 4.28
CA LEU A 33 -14.89 -0.71 3.99
C LEU A 33 -15.50 -1.31 5.25
N CYS A 34 -14.73 -1.48 6.32
CA CYS A 34 -15.26 -1.97 7.60
C CYS A 34 -16.23 -0.99 8.28
N ASN A 35 -16.20 0.30 7.93
CA ASN A 35 -17.02 1.34 8.56
C ASN A 35 -18.10 1.93 7.62
N ALA A 36 -18.04 1.67 6.31
CA ALA A 36 -18.90 2.28 5.32
C ALA A 36 -20.37 1.80 5.41
N ASN A 37 -21.31 2.72 5.15
CA ASN A 37 -22.73 2.37 5.00
C ASN A 37 -22.97 1.52 3.74
N PRO A 38 -24.08 0.78 3.63
CA PRO A 38 -24.35 -0.10 2.49
C PRO A 38 -24.19 0.51 1.08
N PRO A 39 -24.67 1.74 0.77
CA PRO A 39 -24.45 2.33 -0.55
C PRO A 39 -22.99 2.73 -0.80
N GLU A 40 -22.31 3.24 0.22
CA GLU A 40 -20.90 3.65 0.14
C GLU A 40 -19.96 2.44 0.06
N LEU A 41 -20.33 1.33 0.71
CA LEU A 41 -19.58 0.08 0.69
C LEU A 41 -19.32 -0.38 -0.74
N TRP A 42 -20.36 -0.41 -1.58
CA TRP A 42 -20.22 -0.80 -2.99
C TRP A 42 -19.27 0.12 -3.75
N PHE A 43 -19.37 1.44 -3.53
CA PHE A 43 -18.46 2.41 -4.12
C PHE A 43 -17.00 2.14 -3.71
N TRP A 44 -16.74 2.01 -2.41
CA TRP A 44 -15.40 1.76 -1.90
C TRP A 44 -14.85 0.39 -2.30
N LEU A 45 -15.72 -0.61 -2.50
CA LEU A 45 -15.34 -1.95 -2.95
C LEU A 45 -14.86 -1.90 -4.41
N VAL A 46 -15.56 -1.16 -5.27
CA VAL A 46 -15.11 -0.91 -6.65
C VAL A 46 -13.78 -0.18 -6.65
N VAL A 47 -13.60 0.85 -5.82
CA VAL A 47 -12.32 1.56 -5.68
C VAL A 47 -11.20 0.60 -5.27
N LEU A 48 -11.46 -0.30 -4.32
CA LEU A 48 -10.48 -1.30 -3.88
C LEU A 48 -10.09 -2.24 -5.02
N VAL A 49 -11.06 -2.74 -5.78
CA VAL A 49 -10.79 -3.61 -6.93
C VAL A 49 -9.94 -2.88 -7.99
N VAL A 50 -10.25 -1.62 -8.29
CA VAL A 50 -9.47 -0.82 -9.26
C VAL A 50 -8.03 -0.61 -8.78
N VAL A 51 -7.84 -0.25 -7.50
CA VAL A 51 -6.50 -0.06 -6.92
C VAL A 51 -5.69 -1.36 -6.95
N LEU A 52 -6.30 -2.48 -6.57
CA LEU A 52 -5.66 -3.80 -6.60
C LEU A 52 -5.33 -4.23 -8.04
N GLY A 53 -6.25 -4.00 -8.98
CA GLY A 53 -6.04 -4.29 -10.40
C GLY A 53 -4.88 -3.48 -10.97
N TYR A 54 -4.83 -2.17 -10.72
CA TYR A 54 -3.70 -1.33 -11.13
C TYR A 54 -2.37 -1.82 -10.54
N ARG A 55 -2.36 -2.22 -9.26
CA ARG A 55 -1.17 -2.77 -8.61
C ARG A 55 -0.71 -4.07 -9.26
N ALA A 56 -1.64 -4.97 -9.57
CA ALA A 56 -1.36 -6.23 -10.25
C ALA A 56 -0.79 -6.00 -11.66
N GLU A 57 -1.40 -5.09 -12.43
CA GLU A 57 -0.92 -4.71 -13.78
C GLU A 57 0.48 -4.10 -13.74
N ARG A 58 0.72 -3.19 -12.78
CA ARG A 58 2.04 -2.59 -12.55
C ARG A 58 3.08 -3.66 -12.21
N TRP A 59 2.73 -4.61 -11.34
CA TRP A 59 3.62 -5.71 -10.97
C TRP A 59 3.93 -6.60 -12.17
N TRP A 60 2.93 -6.93 -12.99
CA TRP A 60 3.10 -7.76 -14.17
C TRP A 60 3.99 -7.07 -15.22
N SER A 61 3.76 -5.79 -15.47
CA SER A 61 4.55 -4.97 -16.40
C SER A 61 5.99 -4.75 -15.94
N GLY A 62 6.24 -4.78 -14.63
CA GLY A 62 7.58 -4.60 -14.05
C GLY A 62 8.45 -5.85 -14.03
N ARG A 63 7.93 -7.02 -14.45
CA ARG A 63 8.74 -8.25 -14.53
C ARG A 63 9.72 -8.15 -15.72
N PRO A 64 11.02 -8.42 -15.54
CA PRO A 64 11.92 -8.58 -16.68
C PRO A 64 11.43 -9.74 -17.55
N ARG A 65 11.30 -9.49 -18.86
CA ARG A 65 10.92 -10.50 -19.86
C ARG A 65 12.02 -11.53 -20.06
#